data_AF-A0A2V8UU93-F1
#
_entry.id   AF-A0A2V8UU93-F1
#
_cell.length_a   1.000
_cell.length_b   1.000
_cell.length_c   1.000
_cell.angle_alpha   90.00
_cell.angle_beta   90.00
_cell.angle_gamma   90.00
#
_symmetry.space_group_name_H-M   'P 1'
#
loop_
_entity.id
_entity.type
_entity.pdbx_description
1 polymer ?
#
loop_
_entity_poly.entity_id
_entity_poly.type
_entity_poly.pdbx_seq_one_letter_code
_entity_poly.pdbx_strand_id
1 'polypeptide(L)'
;MKQVRPIFGSCCGRVSRRSFLADSGLGFTGLVLGAMLQRDGIARAATVQDWAPPDGKPHFAPKAKSVIWIFMLGGVSHVESFDPKPALSKYGGKTIGETPYRRVLESPLIKNHVNATMEERKLMQT
;
A
#
# COMPACT_ATOMS: atom_id res chain seq x y z
N MET A 1 54.69 26.20 36.24
CA MET A 1 53.81 25.02 36.27
C MET A 1 53.76 24.40 34.88
N LYS A 2 54.55 23.34 34.63
CA LYS A 2 54.62 22.67 33.33
C LYS A 2 53.73 21.43 33.34
N GLN A 3 52.83 21.39 32.38
CA GLN A 3 51.87 20.32 32.10
C GLN A 3 52.62 19.03 31.72
N VAL A 4 52.50 18.00 32.55
CA VAL A 4 52.98 16.64 32.22
C VAL A 4 52.01 16.05 31.22
N ARG A 5 52.41 15.97 29.95
CA ARG A 5 51.65 15.30 28.89
C ARG A 5 52.01 13.80 28.89
N PRO A 6 51.04 12.88 28.75
CA PRO A 6 51.34 11.47 28.67
C PRO A 6 52.08 11.14 27.36
N ILE A 7 53.14 10.36 27.51
CA ILE A 7 53.99 9.77 26.47
C ILE A 7 53.32 8.56 25.84
N PHE A 8 52.40 8.77 24.88
CA PHE A 8 52.01 7.71 23.96
C PHE A 8 52.22 8.18 22.53
N GLY A 9 53.43 7.92 22.03
CA GLY A 9 53.82 8.16 20.66
C GLY A 9 53.23 7.13 19.72
N SER A 10 52.39 7.57 18.79
CA SER A 10 52.09 6.87 17.56
C SER A 10 52.99 7.41 16.46
N CYS A 11 54.16 6.81 16.29
CA CYS A 11 55.00 7.04 15.12
C CYS A 11 54.84 5.80 14.21
N CYS A 12 54.27 5.99 13.02
CA CYS A 12 54.05 4.96 11.98
C CYS A 12 53.02 3.86 12.28
N GLY A 13 51.72 4.16 12.20
CA GLY A 13 50.63 3.26 11.71
C GLY A 13 50.49 1.83 12.28
N ARG A 14 51.29 1.45 13.26
CA ARG A 14 51.34 0.13 13.88
C ARG A 14 50.73 0.28 15.26
N VAL A 15 49.55 -0.30 15.43
CA VAL A 15 48.94 -0.44 16.75
C VAL A 15 49.88 -1.28 17.61
N SER A 16 50.39 -0.71 18.71
CA SER A 16 51.23 -1.46 19.63
C SER A 16 50.41 -2.57 20.28
N ARG A 17 50.97 -3.78 20.42
CA ARG A 17 50.27 -4.94 21.02
C ARG A 17 49.65 -4.60 22.37
N ARG A 18 50.34 -3.79 23.18
CA ARG A 18 49.85 -3.31 24.48
C ARG A 18 48.62 -2.41 24.35
N SER A 19 48.60 -1.50 23.37
CA SER A 19 47.42 -0.65 23.12
C SER A 19 46.26 -1.48 22.60
N PHE A 20 46.49 -2.44 21.71
CA PHE A 20 45.45 -3.33 21.20
C PHE A 20 44.81 -4.19 22.30
N LEU A 21 45.64 -4.77 23.18
CA LEU A 21 45.16 -5.58 24.30
C LEU A 21 44.43 -4.71 25.35
N ALA A 22 44.92 -3.49 25.60
CA ALA A 22 44.26 -2.56 26.51
C ALA A 22 42.88 -2.14 25.97
N ASP A 23 42.78 -1.79 24.68
CA ASP A 23 41.54 -1.34 24.05
C ASP A 23 40.50 -2.47 23.97
N SER A 24 40.94 -3.68 23.60
CA SER A 24 40.08 -4.87 23.56
C SER A 24 39.59 -5.26 24.96
N GLY A 25 40.48 -5.28 25.96
CA GLY A 25 40.13 -5.65 27.33
C GLY A 25 39.18 -4.66 28.00
N LEU A 26 39.41 -3.36 27.83
CA LEU A 26 38.54 -2.32 28.38
C LEU A 26 37.19 -2.28 27.66
N GLY A 27 37.17 -2.46 26.33
CA GLY A 27 35.93 -2.51 25.56
C GLY A 27 35.01 -3.66 25.97
N PHE A 28 35.55 -4.88 26.09
CA PHE A 28 34.77 -6.04 26.55
C PHE A 28 34.28 -5.90 28.00
N THR A 29 35.12 -5.34 28.88
CA THR A 29 34.73 -5.10 30.28
C THR A 29 33.56 -4.11 30.37
N GLY A 30 33.53 -3.07 29.53
CA GLY A 30 32.40 -2.13 29.45
C GLY A 30 31.08 -2.79 29.08
N LEU A 31 31.09 -3.74 28.14
CA LEU A 31 29.90 -4.52 27.76
C LEU A 31 29.41 -5.41 28.90
N VAL A 32 30.32 -6.11 29.58
CA VAL A 32 29.98 -6.98 30.72
C VAL A 32 29.42 -6.16 31.88
N LEU A 33 30.08 -5.05 32.22
CA LEU A 33 29.62 -4.16 33.29
C LEU A 33 28.24 -3.56 32.98
N GLY A 34 28.00 -3.14 31.74
CA GLY A 34 26.69 -2.67 31.30
C GLY A 34 25.61 -3.74 31.42
N ALA A 35 25.91 -4.99 31.07
CA ALA A 35 24.98 -6.11 31.24
C ALA A 35 24.70 -6.43 32.71
N MET A 36 25.69 -6.32 33.60
CA MET A 36 25.51 -6.51 35.04
C MET A 36 24.67 -5.38 35.66
N LEU A 37 24.97 -4.12 35.36
CA LEU A 37 24.18 -2.97 35.82
C LEU A 37 22.73 -2.98 35.30
N GLN A 38 22.50 -3.53 34.11
CA GLN A 38 21.16 -3.76 33.57
C GLN A 38 20.42 -4.86 34.33
N ARG A 39 21.11 -5.95 34.71
CA ARG A 39 20.54 -7.03 35.53
C ARG A 39 20.22 -6.58 36.95
N ASP A 40 21.12 -5.78 37.54
CA ASP A 40 20.96 -5.22 38.89
C ASP A 40 19.94 -4.06 38.93
N GLY A 41 19.41 -3.65 37.77
CA GLY A 41 18.37 -2.63 37.65
C GLY A 41 18.85 -1.19 37.91
N ILE A 42 20.16 -0.98 38.04
CA ILE A 42 20.78 0.32 38.30
C ILE A 42 20.81 1.17 37.02
N ALA A 43 21.01 0.54 35.86
CA ALA A 43 21.05 1.20 34.56
C ALA A 43 19.73 1.08 33.78
N ARG A 44 18.57 1.25 34.44
CA ARG A 44 17.31 1.36 33.71
C ARG A 44 17.28 2.66 32.91
N ALA A 45 17.31 2.56 31.58
CA ALA A 45 16.76 3.62 30.75
C ALA A 45 15.34 3.89 31.27
N ALA A 46 15.01 5.17 31.54
CA ALA A 46 13.64 5.56 31.85
C ALA A 46 12.74 4.87 30.82
N THR A 47 11.78 4.07 31.30
CA THR A 47 10.82 3.38 30.46
C THR A 47 10.13 4.45 29.63
N VAL A 48 10.60 4.61 28.39
CA VAL A 48 9.98 5.46 27.38
C VAL A 48 8.60 4.85 27.20
N GLN A 49 7.61 5.47 27.86
CA GLN A 49 6.17 5.33 27.71
C GLN A 49 5.67 3.88 27.72
N ASP A 50 4.86 3.52 28.71
CA ASP A 50 4.11 2.26 28.80
C ASP A 50 3.55 1.85 27.43
N TRP A 51 4.29 1.01 26.71
CA TRP A 51 3.81 0.44 25.48
C TRP A 51 2.77 -0.61 25.88
N ALA A 52 1.50 -0.26 25.73
CA ALA A 52 0.40 -1.18 25.86
C ALA A 52 0.07 -1.76 24.47
N PRO A 53 -0.19 -3.08 24.38
CA PRO A 53 -0.70 -3.66 23.14
C PRO A 53 -2.03 -2.98 22.77
N PRO A 54 -2.27 -2.69 21.48
CA PRO A 54 -3.48 -1.98 21.07
C PRO A 54 -4.73 -2.79 21.43
N ASP A 55 -5.69 -2.14 22.08
CA ASP A 55 -6.94 -2.75 22.59
C ASP A 55 -7.90 -3.27 21.49
N GLY A 56 -7.49 -3.18 20.22
CA GLY A 56 -8.31 -3.58 19.06
C GLY A 56 -9.55 -2.71 18.83
N LYS A 57 -9.72 -1.63 19.59
CA LYS A 57 -10.87 -0.72 19.47
C LYS A 57 -10.60 0.36 18.41
N PRO A 58 -11.60 0.72 17.61
CA PRO A 58 -11.47 1.85 16.70
C PRO A 58 -11.28 3.15 17.48
N HIS A 59 -10.45 4.05 16.97
CA HIS A 59 -10.20 5.36 17.59
C HIS A 59 -11.46 6.25 17.66
N PHE A 60 -12.48 5.95 16.85
CA PHE A 60 -13.75 6.65 16.80
C PHE A 60 -14.92 5.67 16.88
N ALA A 61 -16.04 6.13 17.44
CA ALA A 61 -17.28 5.36 17.41
C ALA A 61 -17.73 5.12 15.96
N PRO A 62 -18.09 3.88 15.58
CA PRO A 62 -18.54 3.58 14.23
C PRO A 62 -19.85 4.33 13.95
N LYS A 63 -19.87 5.11 12.85
CA LYS A 63 -21.05 5.88 12.43
C LYS A 63 -22.11 5.02 11.71
N ALA A 64 -21.69 3.91 11.08
CA ALA A 64 -22.57 3.03 10.32
C ALA A 64 -23.10 1.91 11.20
N LYS A 65 -24.43 1.72 11.22
CA LYS A 65 -25.11 0.65 11.98
C LYS A 65 -25.25 -0.66 11.21
N SER A 66 -25.28 -0.60 9.88
CA SER A 66 -25.45 -1.78 9.01
C SER A 66 -24.75 -1.54 7.68
N VAL A 67 -24.13 -2.61 7.15
CA VAL A 67 -23.49 -2.61 5.83
C VAL A 67 -24.21 -3.63 4.96
N ILE A 68 -24.74 -3.20 3.81
CA ILE A 68 -25.34 -4.08 2.83
C ILE A 68 -24.26 -4.41 1.80
N TRP A 69 -23.81 -5.67 1.78
CA TRP A 69 -22.80 -6.12 0.85
C TRP A 69 -23.46 -6.85 -0.32
N ILE A 70 -23.42 -6.23 -1.50
CA ILE A 70 -24.02 -6.78 -2.71
C ILE A 70 -22.89 -7.39 -3.56
N PHE A 71 -22.90 -8.72 -3.69
CA PHE A 71 -22.00 -9.44 -4.58
C PHE A 71 -22.64 -9.61 -5.95
N MET A 72 -22.21 -8.81 -6.91
CA MET A 72 -22.59 -8.98 -8.32
C MET A 72 -21.49 -9.75 -9.04
N LEU A 73 -21.77 -11.01 -9.38
CA LEU A 73 -20.91 -11.83 -10.23
C LEU A 73 -20.81 -11.17 -11.61
N GLY A 74 -19.62 -10.68 -11.98
CA GLY A 74 -19.41 -9.95 -13.23
C GLY A 74 -19.46 -8.42 -13.13
N GLY A 75 -19.62 -7.86 -11.93
CA GLY A 75 -19.62 -6.42 -11.69
C GLY A 75 -20.94 -5.73 -12.02
N VAL A 76 -21.08 -4.47 -11.58
CA VAL A 76 -22.20 -3.63 -12.02
C VAL A 76 -22.02 -3.29 -13.49
N SER A 77 -23.04 -3.54 -14.31
CA SER A 77 -23.06 -2.90 -15.61
C SER A 77 -23.30 -1.40 -15.41
N HIS A 78 -22.82 -0.56 -16.33
CA HIS A 78 -23.12 0.88 -16.29
C HIS A 78 -24.64 1.15 -16.41
N VAL A 79 -25.40 0.19 -16.95
CA VAL A 79 -26.86 0.24 -17.04
C VAL A 79 -27.52 -0.13 -15.71
N GLU A 80 -26.88 -1.00 -14.92
CA GLU A 80 -27.32 -1.44 -13.58
C GLU A 80 -26.77 -0.56 -12.44
N SER A 81 -25.95 0.45 -12.77
CA SER A 81 -25.40 1.38 -11.79
C SER A 81 -26.50 2.31 -11.29
N PHE A 82 -26.49 2.65 -9.99
CA PHE A 82 -27.56 3.35 -9.26
C PHE A 82 -27.83 4.81 -9.67
N ASP A 83 -27.75 5.14 -10.96
CA ASP A 83 -28.13 6.42 -11.55
C ASP A 83 -29.38 6.22 -12.43
N PRO A 84 -30.54 6.80 -12.06
CA PRO A 84 -31.76 6.63 -12.84
C PRO A 84 -31.60 7.27 -14.23
N LYS A 85 -31.61 6.45 -15.29
CA LYS A 85 -31.51 6.91 -16.68
C LYS A 85 -32.90 7.01 -17.32
N PRO A 86 -33.59 8.16 -17.24
CA PRO A 86 -35.00 8.28 -17.63
C PRO A 86 -35.23 7.98 -19.11
N ALA A 87 -34.25 8.27 -19.97
CA ALA A 87 -34.30 7.94 -21.39
C ALA A 87 -34.35 6.42 -21.62
N LEU A 88 -33.64 5.63 -20.81
CA LEU A 88 -33.61 4.18 -20.95
C LEU A 88 -34.93 3.55 -20.48
N SER A 89 -35.51 4.06 -19.38
CA SER A 89 -36.84 3.65 -18.94
C SER A 89 -37.93 4.02 -19.97
N LYS A 90 -37.83 5.20 -20.59
CA LYS A 90 -38.80 5.69 -21.59
C LYS A 90 -38.78 4.92 -22.91
N TYR A 91 -37.60 4.46 -23.33
CA TYR A 91 -37.41 3.76 -24.60
C TYR A 91 -37.09 2.27 -24.42
N GLY A 92 -37.30 1.72 -23.22
CA GLY A 92 -37.13 0.29 -22.95
C GLY A 92 -37.98 -0.56 -23.89
N GLY A 93 -37.38 -1.61 -24.45
CA GLY A 93 -38.05 -2.53 -25.38
C GLY A 93 -38.27 -1.99 -26.80
N LYS A 94 -37.87 -0.75 -27.10
CA LYS A 94 -37.94 -0.17 -28.46
C LYS A 94 -36.66 -0.42 -29.22
N THR A 95 -36.77 -0.60 -30.52
CA THR A 95 -35.59 -0.65 -31.39
C THR A 95 -35.03 0.77 -31.56
N ILE A 96 -33.73 0.90 -31.83
CA ILE A 96 -33.08 2.21 -31.98
C ILE A 96 -33.75 3.08 -33.07
N GLY A 97 -34.36 2.44 -34.08
CA GLY A 97 -35.08 3.11 -35.17
C GLY A 97 -36.39 3.77 -34.76
N GLU A 98 -36.99 3.34 -33.65
CA GLU A 98 -38.23 3.89 -33.07
C GLU A 98 -37.94 5.00 -32.04
N THR A 99 -36.66 5.22 -31.72
CA THR A 99 -36.22 6.27 -30.82
C THR A 99 -35.86 7.55 -31.60
N PRO A 100 -35.84 8.72 -30.95
CA PRO A 100 -35.35 9.97 -31.55
C PRO A 100 -33.90 9.89 -32.07
N TYR A 101 -33.15 8.84 -31.70
CA TYR A 101 -31.76 8.64 -32.05
C TYR A 101 -31.54 7.78 -33.31
N ARG A 102 -32.58 7.56 -34.13
CA ARG A 102 -32.51 6.81 -35.41
C ARG A 102 -31.31 7.21 -36.29
N ARG A 103 -30.94 8.50 -36.30
CA ARG A 103 -29.82 9.06 -37.08
C ARG A 103 -28.49 8.32 -36.86
N VAL A 104 -28.28 7.70 -35.69
CA VAL A 104 -27.05 6.94 -35.41
C VAL A 104 -26.85 5.79 -36.41
N LEU A 105 -27.93 5.12 -36.83
CA LEU A 105 -27.88 4.05 -37.83
C LEU A 105 -27.54 4.53 -39.24
N GLU A 106 -27.72 5.81 -39.53
CA GLU A 106 -27.53 6.35 -40.87
C GLU A 106 -26.07 6.62 -41.20
N SER A 107 -25.18 6.57 -40.18
CA SER A 107 -23.76 6.85 -40.32
C SER A 107 -23.08 5.91 -41.33
N PRO A 108 -22.17 6.44 -42.18
CA PRO A 108 -21.45 5.61 -43.16
C PRO A 108 -20.63 4.49 -42.50
N LEU A 109 -20.09 4.76 -41.31
CA LEU A 109 -19.29 3.81 -40.55
C LEU A 109 -20.10 2.58 -40.14
N ILE A 110 -21.32 2.74 -39.64
CA ILE A 110 -22.15 1.60 -39.22
C ILE A 110 -22.58 0.78 -40.43
N LYS A 111 -22.98 1.43 -41.53
CA LYS A 111 -23.41 0.73 -42.76
C LYS A 111 -22.30 -0.14 -43.35
N ASN A 112 -21.07 0.37 -43.38
CA ASN A 112 -19.93 -0.36 -43.93
C ASN A 112 -19.62 -1.63 -43.11
N HIS A 113 -19.61 -1.54 -41.79
CA HIS A 113 -19.34 -2.71 -40.93
C HIS A 113 -20.52 -3.70 -40.91
N VAL A 114 -21.77 -3.23 -40.85
CA VAL A 114 -22.95 -4.11 -40.85
C VAL A 114 -23.05 -4.87 -42.17
N ASN A 115 -22.91 -4.19 -43.31
CA ASN A 115 -22.96 -4.84 -44.61
C ASN A 115 -21.81 -5.85 -44.78
N ALA A 116 -20.59 -5.53 -44.32
CA ALA A 116 -19.47 -6.47 -44.33
C ALA A 116 -19.78 -7.73 -43.51
N THR A 117 -20.28 -7.59 -42.28
CA THR A 117 -20.64 -8.75 -41.45
C THR A 117 -21.78 -9.60 -42.01
N MET A 118 -22.72 -8.98 -42.75
CA MET A 118 -23.85 -9.69 -43.37
C MET A 118 -23.44 -10.44 -44.64
N GLU A 119 -22.53 -9.88 -45.44
CA GLU A 119 -21.91 -10.56 -46.58
C GLU A 119 -21.05 -11.73 -46.11
N GLU A 120 -20.23 -11.54 -45.07
CA GLU A 120 -19.43 -12.62 -44.45
C GLU A 120 -20.32 -13.75 -43.89
N ARG A 121 -21.45 -13.43 -43.25
CA ARG A 121 -22.41 -14.43 -42.77
C ARG A 121 -23.06 -15.23 -43.90
N LYS A 122 -23.40 -14.60 -45.02
CA LYS A 122 -23.95 -15.31 -46.19
C LYS A 122 -22.94 -16.27 -46.78
N LEU A 123 -21.66 -15.89 -46.82
CA LEU A 123 -20.57 -16.73 -47.33
C LEU A 123 -20.28 -17.95 -46.44
N MET A 124 -20.50 -17.86 -45.12
CA MET A 124 -20.30 -18.99 -44.20
C MET A 124 -21.47 -19.99 -44.17
N GLN A 125 -22.61 -19.67 -44.79
CA GLN A 125 -23.82 -20.51 -44.77
C GLN A 125 -24.03 -21.32 -46.07
N THR A 126 -23.09 -21.25 -47.01
CA THR A 126 -23.02 -22.06 -48.24
C THR A 126 -21.95 -23.13 -48.12
#